data_AF-A0A8C0F7K6-F1
#
_entry.id   AF-A0A8C0F7K6-F1
#
_cell.length_a   1.000
_cell.length_b   1.000
_cell.length_c   1.000
_cell.angle_alpha   90.00
_cell.angle_beta   90.00
_cell.angle_gamma   90.00
#
_symmetry.space_group_name_H-M   'P 1'
#
loop_
_entity.id
_entity.type
_entity.pdbx_description
1 polymer ?
#
loop_
_entity_poly.entity_id
_entity_poly.type
_entity_poly.pdbx_seq_one_letter_code
_entity_poly.pdbx_strand_id
1 'polypeptide(L)'
;NAWSSGFLSSLAGDLKMNYCRNPDGELRPWCFTTSPTKRWEYCNIPLSGLGSQCLSGKGEDYQGTIAITESGNACQRWNTQFPHRHGWIPDRYPCKGLEENYCRNPDGEKRPWCYTTNSSVRWEYCAIPRCDGTEQGIAGMKECYRGKGQSYRGTTSITASGKKCQAWNSMFPHRHEKTPDRFPNAYVYLTFSCFI
;
A
#
# COMPACT_ATOMS: atom_id res chain seq x y z
N ASN A 1 -27.32 11.94 33.72
CA ASN A 1 -26.86 10.57 33.39
C ASN A 1 -27.56 10.16 32.11
N ALA A 2 -27.16 10.69 30.95
CA ALA A 2 -26.10 10.18 30.07
C ALA A 2 -26.54 8.81 29.48
N TRP A 3 -26.66 8.56 28.17
CA TRP A 3 -25.94 9.07 27.02
C TRP A 3 -26.82 9.10 25.76
N SER A 4 -26.56 10.11 24.92
CA SER A 4 -27.02 10.23 23.53
C SER A 4 -26.68 8.98 22.73
N SER A 5 -27.70 8.41 22.08
CA SER A 5 -27.59 7.41 21.03
C SER A 5 -26.72 7.94 19.89
N GLY A 6 -25.44 7.56 19.90
CA GLY A 6 -24.53 7.77 18.79
C GLY A 6 -25.01 6.96 17.59
N PHE A 7 -25.18 7.64 16.47
CA PHE A 7 -25.39 7.04 15.16
C PHE A 7 -24.33 5.95 14.92
N LEU A 8 -24.79 4.70 14.88
CA LEU A 8 -24.02 3.58 14.33
C LEU A 8 -23.78 3.89 12.85
N SER A 9 -22.59 4.37 12.50
CA SER A 9 -22.21 4.49 11.09
C SER A 9 -22.25 3.10 10.47
N SER A 10 -23.09 2.95 9.45
CA SER A 10 -23.44 1.71 8.76
C SER A 10 -22.23 0.84 8.40
N LEU A 11 -22.39 -0.46 8.64
CA LEU A 11 -21.63 -1.58 8.09
C LEU A 11 -21.29 -1.37 6.61
N ALA A 12 -20.05 -0.97 6.31
CA ALA A 12 -19.52 -1.02 4.96
C ALA A 12 -18.68 -2.30 4.84
N GLY A 13 -19.31 -3.36 4.32
CA GLY A 13 -18.64 -4.61 3.96
C GLY A 13 -17.34 -4.36 3.20
N ASP A 14 -16.23 -4.94 3.67
CA ASP A 14 -14.90 -4.72 3.08
C ASP A 14 -14.77 -5.28 1.65
N LEU A 15 -15.58 -6.29 1.33
CA LEU A 15 -15.71 -6.91 0.01
C LEU A 15 -16.53 -6.04 -0.97
N LYS A 16 -16.06 -4.82 -1.25
CA LYS A 16 -16.75 -3.90 -2.17
C LYS A 16 -16.55 -4.29 -3.63
N MET A 17 -17.64 -4.21 -4.40
CA MET A 17 -17.67 -4.40 -5.85
C MET A 17 -16.95 -5.70 -6.27
N ASN A 18 -15.99 -5.60 -7.18
CA ASN A 18 -15.12 -6.68 -7.64
C ASN A 18 -13.64 -6.38 -7.35
N TYR A 19 -13.35 -5.58 -6.33
CA TYR A 19 -11.98 -5.19 -6.02
C TYR A 19 -11.23 -6.32 -5.34
N CYS A 20 -9.94 -6.48 -5.63
CA CYS A 20 -9.10 -7.50 -5.01
C CYS A 20 -9.06 -7.29 -3.50
N ARG A 21 -9.24 -8.36 -2.73
CA ARG A 21 -9.24 -8.35 -1.26
C ARG A 21 -8.56 -9.59 -0.74
N ASN A 22 -8.24 -9.60 0.55
CA ASN A 22 -7.73 -10.79 1.21
C ASN A 22 -8.52 -11.07 2.50
N PRO A 23 -9.75 -11.59 2.38
CA PRO A 23 -10.63 -11.81 3.52
C PRO A 23 -10.32 -13.06 4.36
N ASP A 24 -9.42 -13.94 3.89
CA ASP A 24 -9.03 -15.20 4.54
C ASP A 24 -7.61 -15.21 5.10
N GLY A 25 -6.83 -14.14 4.90
CA GLY A 25 -5.42 -14.14 5.28
C GLY A 25 -4.56 -15.05 4.40
N GLU A 26 -4.97 -15.21 3.15
CA GLU A 26 -4.20 -15.80 2.05
C GLU A 26 -2.87 -15.05 1.83
N LEU A 27 -1.98 -15.52 0.97
CA LEU A 27 -0.65 -14.91 0.79
C LEU A 27 -0.69 -13.44 0.33
N ARG A 28 -1.64 -13.05 -0.52
CA ARG A 28 -1.80 -11.67 -1.03
C ARG A 28 -3.22 -11.40 -1.53
N PRO A 29 -3.62 -10.14 -1.79
CA PRO A 29 -4.96 -9.83 -2.31
C PRO A 29 -5.27 -10.56 -3.62
N TRP A 30 -6.49 -11.07 -3.70
CA TRP A 30 -7.00 -11.92 -4.77
C TRP A 30 -8.46 -11.60 -5.08
N CYS A 31 -9.00 -12.18 -6.16
CA CYS A 31 -10.42 -12.12 -6.48
C CYS A 31 -10.88 -13.38 -7.23
N PHE A 32 -12.19 -13.64 -7.21
CA PHE A 32 -12.80 -14.54 -8.21
C PHE A 32 -12.68 -13.92 -9.59
N THR A 33 -12.53 -14.71 -10.65
CA THR A 33 -12.37 -14.16 -12.01
C THR A 33 -13.66 -14.30 -12.81
N THR A 34 -13.88 -13.43 -13.80
CA THR A 34 -15.00 -13.59 -14.73
C THR A 34 -14.75 -14.69 -15.78
N SER A 35 -13.60 -15.35 -15.76
CA SER A 35 -13.29 -16.47 -16.65
C SER A 35 -13.90 -17.76 -16.12
N PRO A 36 -14.68 -18.51 -16.92
CA PRO A 36 -15.28 -19.76 -16.46
C PRO A 36 -14.25 -20.86 -16.15
N THR A 37 -13.05 -20.78 -16.71
CA THR A 37 -11.98 -21.79 -16.54
C THR A 37 -11.01 -21.47 -15.40
N LYS A 38 -11.05 -20.26 -14.85
CA LYS A 38 -10.18 -19.85 -13.74
C LYS A 38 -11.04 -19.29 -12.60
N ARG A 39 -11.27 -20.12 -11.59
CA ARG A 39 -12.12 -19.76 -10.45
C ARG A 39 -11.68 -18.50 -9.73
N TRP A 40 -10.41 -18.42 -9.35
CA TRP A 40 -9.84 -17.30 -8.62
C TRP A 40 -8.37 -17.13 -8.99
N GLU A 41 -7.83 -15.94 -8.74
CA GLU A 41 -6.41 -15.65 -8.97
C GLU A 41 -5.96 -14.45 -8.13
N TYR A 42 -4.67 -14.41 -7.82
CA TYR A 42 -4.03 -13.26 -7.20
C TYR A 42 -4.01 -12.04 -8.12
N CYS A 43 -4.12 -10.87 -7.52
CA CYS A 43 -3.97 -9.61 -8.22
C CYS A 43 -2.52 -9.13 -8.22
N ASN A 44 -2.13 -8.41 -9.28
CA ASN A 44 -0.81 -7.82 -9.39
C ASN A 44 -0.75 -6.46 -8.68
N ILE A 45 -0.93 -6.50 -7.37
CA ILE A 45 -0.80 -5.33 -6.50
C ILE A 45 0.61 -5.42 -5.90
N PRO A 46 1.46 -4.39 -6.01
CA PRO A 46 2.77 -4.41 -5.38
C PRO A 46 2.66 -4.46 -3.86
N LEU A 47 3.56 -5.24 -3.24
CA LEU A 47 3.78 -5.18 -1.81
C LEU A 47 4.51 -3.87 -1.48
N SER A 48 4.06 -3.17 -0.45
CA SER A 48 4.81 -2.04 0.13
C SER A 48 6.21 -2.54 0.54
N GLY A 49 7.25 -1.86 0.08
CA GLY A 49 8.65 -2.21 0.39
C GLY A 49 9.33 -3.12 -0.64
N LEU A 50 8.63 -3.61 -1.67
CA LEU A 50 9.25 -4.34 -2.79
C LEU A 50 9.60 -3.37 -3.93
N GLY A 51 10.58 -2.51 -3.69
CA GLY A 51 11.06 -1.55 -4.69
C GLY A 51 12.55 -1.64 -4.95
N SER A 52 13.01 -0.83 -5.89
CA SER A 52 14.38 -0.85 -6.39
C SER A 52 15.39 -0.40 -5.32
N GLN A 53 16.54 -1.06 -5.24
CA GLN A 53 17.68 -0.64 -4.40
C GLN A 53 18.58 0.40 -5.08
N CYS A 54 18.34 0.67 -6.36
CA CYS A 54 19.07 1.64 -7.19
C CYS A 54 18.11 2.61 -7.89
N LEU A 55 18.61 3.72 -8.39
CA LEU A 55 17.79 4.75 -9.01
C LEU A 55 17.40 4.33 -10.43
N SER A 56 16.09 4.12 -10.65
CA SER A 56 15.47 3.96 -11.97
C SER A 56 14.53 5.13 -12.25
N GLY A 57 14.63 5.74 -13.43
CA GLY A 57 13.85 6.93 -13.79
C GLY A 57 13.98 8.06 -12.73
N LYS A 58 12.85 8.45 -12.14
CA LYS A 58 12.78 9.45 -11.05
C LYS A 58 12.93 8.86 -9.64
N GLY A 59 13.01 7.54 -9.50
CA GLY A 59 13.11 6.87 -8.19
C GLY A 59 11.82 6.90 -7.36
N GLU A 60 10.65 6.96 -8.00
CA GLU A 60 9.36 6.83 -7.30
C GLU A 60 9.15 5.45 -6.66
N ASP A 61 9.81 4.44 -7.21
CA ASP A 61 9.83 3.05 -6.74
C ASP A 61 11.09 2.70 -5.94
N TYR A 62 11.96 3.68 -5.67
CA TYR A 62 13.16 3.47 -4.89
C TYR A 62 12.80 3.09 -3.45
N GLN A 63 13.27 1.92 -3.01
CA GLN A 63 13.10 1.38 -1.66
C GLN A 63 14.44 1.01 -1.02
N GLY A 64 15.54 1.59 -1.50
CA GLY A 64 16.85 1.44 -0.85
C GLY A 64 16.94 2.18 0.49
N THR A 65 18.07 2.00 1.18
CA THR A 65 18.26 2.46 2.56
C THR A 65 19.17 3.69 2.68
N ILE A 66 19.43 4.41 1.57
CA ILE A 66 20.22 5.65 1.63
C ILE A 66 19.45 6.69 2.44
N ALA A 67 20.11 7.28 3.42
CA ALA A 67 19.53 8.22 4.40
C ALA A 67 20.38 9.50 4.57
N ILE A 68 21.14 9.85 3.53
CA ILE A 68 22.04 11.01 3.50
C ILE A 68 21.81 11.75 2.18
N THR A 69 21.78 13.08 2.24
CA THR A 69 21.57 13.97 1.09
C THR A 69 22.85 14.14 0.26
N GLU A 70 22.75 14.78 -0.90
CA GLU A 70 23.92 15.07 -1.76
C GLU A 70 25.00 15.89 -1.07
N SER A 71 24.61 16.87 -0.24
CA SER A 71 25.57 17.67 0.55
C SER A 71 25.99 17.01 1.87
N GLY A 72 25.54 15.79 2.15
CA GLY A 72 25.93 15.04 3.34
C GLY A 72 25.07 15.28 4.58
N ASN A 73 23.94 15.97 4.47
CA ASN A 73 23.01 16.12 5.60
C ASN A 73 22.33 14.78 5.90
N ALA A 74 22.19 14.45 7.19
CA ALA A 74 21.41 13.30 7.59
C ALA A 74 19.91 13.55 7.34
N CYS A 75 19.22 12.54 6.85
CA CYS A 75 17.77 12.62 6.65
C CYS A 75 17.01 12.58 7.98
N GLN A 76 15.99 13.42 8.09
CA GLN A 76 14.95 13.35 9.12
C GLN A 76 14.04 12.14 8.83
N ARG A 77 13.61 11.46 9.90
CA ARG A 77 12.66 10.35 9.79
C ARG A 77 11.30 10.83 9.29
N TRP A 78 10.67 10.08 8.39
CA TRP A 78 9.36 10.42 7.84
C TRP A 78 8.23 10.41 8.88
N ASN A 79 8.40 9.65 9.97
CA ASN A 79 7.43 9.63 11.06
C ASN A 79 7.67 10.71 12.13
N THR A 80 8.71 11.55 12.00
CA THR A 80 8.97 12.66 12.93
C THR A 80 8.56 14.00 12.31
N GLN A 81 8.25 14.97 13.17
CA GLN A 81 7.83 16.33 12.76
C GLN A 81 8.83 17.40 13.17
N PHE A 82 10.06 16.99 13.48
CA PHE A 82 11.16 17.85 13.93
C PHE A 82 12.47 17.41 13.25
N PRO A 83 13.33 18.35 12.81
CA PRO A 83 13.16 19.81 12.87
C PRO A 83 12.09 20.37 11.92
N HIS A 84 11.75 19.64 10.86
CA HIS A 84 10.83 20.11 9.83
C HIS A 84 9.47 19.43 9.94
N ARG A 85 8.41 20.20 10.16
CA ARG A 85 7.02 19.72 10.05
C ARG A 85 6.64 19.47 8.60
N HIS A 86 5.94 18.38 8.31
CA HIS A 86 5.55 18.00 6.94
C HIS A 86 4.33 17.07 6.86
N GLY A 87 3.71 17.02 5.67
CA GLY A 87 2.50 16.22 5.41
C GLY A 87 2.76 14.75 5.04
N TRP A 88 4.00 14.39 4.70
CA TRP A 88 4.38 13.02 4.31
C TRP A 88 4.43 12.05 5.50
N ILE A 89 3.24 11.63 5.95
CA ILE A 89 3.08 10.72 7.10
C ILE A 89 2.99 9.27 6.58
N PRO A 90 3.85 8.34 7.03
CA PRO A 90 3.90 6.95 6.53
C PRO A 90 2.56 6.21 6.63
N ASP A 91 1.75 6.50 7.65
CA ASP A 91 0.43 5.88 7.82
C ASP A 91 -0.62 6.41 6.84
N ARG A 92 -0.48 7.67 6.39
CA ARG A 92 -1.36 8.26 5.37
C ARG A 92 -0.93 7.84 3.96
N TYR A 93 0.35 7.57 3.77
CA TYR A 93 0.94 7.20 2.48
C TYR A 93 1.69 5.87 2.55
N PRO A 94 1.01 4.76 2.89
CA PRO A 94 1.66 3.47 3.11
C PRO A 94 2.39 2.96 1.85
N CYS A 95 1.94 3.38 0.66
CA CYS A 95 2.51 2.97 -0.62
C CYS A 95 3.68 3.81 -1.11
N LYS A 96 4.05 4.86 -0.38
CA LYS A 96 5.23 5.66 -0.71
C LYS A 96 6.50 5.11 -0.04
N GLY A 97 6.38 4.02 0.70
CA GLY A 97 7.49 3.35 1.39
C GLY A 97 8.29 4.31 2.26
N LEU A 98 7.62 5.24 2.94
CA LEU A 98 8.21 6.25 3.82
C LEU A 98 8.72 5.60 5.12
N GLU A 99 9.72 4.73 4.98
CA GLU A 99 10.31 3.95 6.05
C GLU A 99 11.53 4.66 6.62
N GLU A 100 11.65 4.65 7.95
CA GLU A 100 12.72 5.31 8.70
C GLU A 100 12.96 6.74 8.21
N ASN A 101 14.20 7.05 7.80
CA ASN A 101 14.62 8.31 7.20
C ASN A 101 15.21 8.10 5.80
N TYR A 102 14.82 7.04 5.10
CA TYR A 102 15.39 6.73 3.80
C TYR A 102 14.89 7.71 2.73
N CYS A 103 15.73 8.04 1.77
CA CYS A 103 15.38 8.92 0.67
C CYS A 103 14.23 8.34 -0.16
N ARG A 104 13.21 9.14 -0.45
CA ARG A 104 12.03 8.71 -1.21
C ARG A 104 11.59 9.81 -2.16
N ASN A 105 10.81 9.43 -3.18
CA ASN A 105 10.21 10.39 -4.09
C ASN A 105 8.68 10.28 -4.07
N PRO A 106 8.03 10.77 -3.01
CA PRO A 106 6.60 10.56 -2.83
C PRO A 106 5.72 11.49 -3.69
N ASP A 107 6.23 12.64 -4.12
CA ASP A 107 5.55 13.67 -4.93
C ASP A 107 5.82 13.57 -6.44
N GLY A 108 6.71 12.69 -6.90
CA GLY A 108 7.06 12.59 -8.33
C GLY A 108 8.04 13.67 -8.80
N GLU A 109 8.82 14.20 -7.86
CA GLU A 109 9.93 15.13 -8.05
C GLU A 109 11.03 14.52 -8.96
N LYS A 110 12.05 15.29 -9.33
CA LYS A 110 13.10 14.83 -10.25
C LYS A 110 13.87 13.59 -9.76
N ARG A 111 14.13 13.50 -8.45
CA ARG A 111 14.91 12.43 -7.80
C ARG A 111 14.43 12.23 -6.36
N PRO A 112 14.75 11.09 -5.73
CA PRO A 112 14.44 10.90 -4.32
C PRO A 112 15.15 11.92 -3.44
N TRP A 113 14.43 12.33 -2.39
CA TRP A 113 14.82 13.38 -1.47
C TRP A 113 14.39 12.98 -0.06
N CYS A 114 14.83 13.75 0.93
CA CYS A 114 14.35 13.63 2.30
C CYS A 114 14.31 15.02 2.97
N TYR A 115 13.49 15.15 4.02
CA TYR A 115 13.69 16.25 4.98
C TYR A 115 15.04 16.06 5.66
N THR A 116 15.73 17.13 6.03
CA THR A 116 17.05 17.00 6.67
C THR A 116 16.97 17.24 8.18
N THR A 117 17.95 16.75 8.93
CA THR A 117 18.09 17.09 10.37
C THR A 117 18.66 18.50 10.60
N ASN A 118 19.11 19.18 9.55
CA ASN A 118 19.62 20.55 9.60
C ASN A 118 18.44 21.54 9.58
N SER A 119 18.31 22.37 10.62
CA SER A 119 17.21 23.34 10.74
C SER A 119 17.20 24.41 9.65
N SER A 120 18.34 24.68 9.02
CA SER A 120 18.47 25.66 7.94
C SER A 120 18.15 25.06 6.56
N VAL A 121 18.21 23.74 6.41
CA VAL A 121 17.97 23.05 5.13
C VAL A 121 16.73 22.17 5.28
N ARG A 122 15.58 22.66 4.79
CA ARG A 122 14.30 21.96 4.98
C ARG A 122 14.31 20.55 4.39
N TRP A 123 14.72 20.42 3.14
CA TRP A 123 14.78 19.16 2.41
C TRP A 123 15.84 19.27 1.32
N GLU A 124 16.34 18.13 0.86
CA GLU A 124 17.35 18.07 -0.19
C GLU A 124 17.30 16.73 -0.93
N TYR A 125 17.81 16.71 -2.16
CA TYR A 125 17.99 15.47 -2.93
C TYR A 125 19.04 14.56 -2.32
N CYS A 126 18.93 13.27 -2.64
CA CYS A 126 19.91 12.27 -2.27
C CYS A 126 20.71 11.77 -3.48
N ALA A 127 21.98 11.48 -3.24
CA ALA A 127 22.87 10.86 -4.23
C ALA A 127 22.64 9.34 -4.24
N ILE A 128 21.67 8.88 -5.04
CA ILE A 128 21.37 7.45 -5.19
C ILE A 128 22.04 6.93 -6.48
N PRO A 129 22.80 5.82 -6.41
CA PRO A 129 23.41 5.22 -7.59
C PRO A 129 22.34 4.73 -8.57
N ARG A 130 22.53 4.99 -9.86
CA ARG A 130 21.63 4.50 -10.91
C ARG A 130 21.78 2.99 -11.05
N CYS A 131 20.70 2.32 -11.44
CA CYS A 131 20.76 0.91 -11.78
C CYS A 131 21.63 0.71 -13.02
N ASP A 132 22.58 -0.20 -12.97
CA ASP A 132 23.33 -0.63 -14.14
C ASP A 132 22.43 -1.48 -15.04
N GLY A 133 21.72 -0.82 -15.97
CA GLY A 133 21.14 -1.48 -17.14
C GLY A 133 19.61 -1.53 -17.22
N THR A 134 19.12 -1.01 -18.36
CA THR A 134 17.78 -1.13 -18.95
C THR A 134 16.61 -0.48 -18.23
N GLU A 135 16.31 0.74 -18.71
CA GLU A 135 15.04 1.45 -18.56
C GLU A 135 13.84 0.56 -18.93
N GLN A 136 12.85 0.51 -18.05
CA GLN A 136 11.45 0.32 -18.42
C GLN A 136 10.59 0.95 -17.32
N GLY A 137 10.34 2.24 -17.49
CA GLY A 137 9.40 2.98 -16.66
C GLY A 137 7.97 2.48 -16.89
N ILE A 138 7.35 2.00 -15.83
CA ILE A 138 5.89 2.03 -15.70
C ILE A 138 5.59 2.90 -14.49
N ALA A 139 5.53 4.20 -14.74
CA ALA A 139 5.01 5.20 -13.84
C ALA A 139 3.47 5.12 -13.84
N GLY A 140 2.91 4.92 -12.67
CA GLY A 140 1.47 4.89 -12.46
C GLY A 140 1.27 4.52 -11.01
N MET A 141 0.86 5.50 -10.21
CA MET A 141 0.60 5.41 -8.77
C MET A 141 0.02 4.04 -8.40
N LYS A 142 0.89 3.12 -7.96
CA LYS A 142 0.48 1.75 -7.71
C LYS A 142 -0.19 1.73 -6.34
N GLU A 143 -1.49 1.48 -6.33
CA GLU A 143 -2.14 0.96 -5.13
C GLU A 143 -1.33 -0.25 -4.66
N CYS A 144 -0.94 -0.28 -3.39
CA CYS A 144 -0.08 -1.31 -2.82
C CYS A 144 -0.74 -1.92 -1.59
N TYR A 145 -0.21 -3.03 -1.08
CA TYR A 145 -0.65 -3.60 0.20
C TYR A 145 0.52 -3.84 1.16
N ARG A 146 0.25 -3.89 2.47
CA ARG A 146 1.22 -4.26 3.52
C ARG A 146 0.97 -5.69 4.00
N GLY A 147 2.04 -6.39 4.42
CA GLY A 147 1.94 -7.77 4.94
C GLY A 147 1.24 -8.68 3.94
N LYS A 148 0.16 -9.36 4.35
CA LYS A 148 -0.67 -10.19 3.46
C LYS A 148 -1.77 -9.40 2.71
N GLY A 149 -1.93 -8.11 2.98
CA GLY A 149 -2.90 -7.26 2.29
C GLY A 149 -4.34 -7.42 2.72
N GLN A 150 -4.57 -7.85 3.96
CA GLN A 150 -5.91 -7.91 4.57
C GLN A 150 -6.49 -6.51 4.81
N SER A 151 -5.62 -5.53 5.05
CA SER A 151 -5.97 -4.10 5.13
C SER A 151 -5.99 -3.41 3.76
N TYR A 152 -5.81 -4.14 2.66
CA TYR A 152 -5.82 -3.54 1.33
C TYR A 152 -7.23 -3.02 1.01
N ARG A 153 -7.34 -1.73 0.67
CA ARG A 153 -8.59 -1.04 0.36
C ARG A 153 -8.60 -0.40 -1.02
N GLY A 154 -7.65 -0.77 -1.88
CA GLY A 154 -7.59 -0.25 -3.25
C GLY A 154 -8.73 -0.73 -4.14
N THR A 155 -8.73 -0.25 -5.37
CA THR A 155 -9.74 -0.44 -6.40
C THR A 155 -9.29 -1.38 -7.53
N THR A 156 -8.07 -1.94 -7.45
CA THR A 156 -7.59 -2.93 -8.40
C THR A 156 -8.59 -4.08 -8.54
N SER A 157 -9.02 -4.35 -9.77
CA SER A 157 -10.03 -5.38 -10.11
C SER A 157 -9.57 -6.29 -11.26
N ILE A 158 -8.26 -6.44 -11.42
CA ILE A 158 -7.61 -7.23 -12.46
C ILE A 158 -6.57 -8.15 -11.82
N THR A 159 -6.55 -9.41 -12.23
CA THR A 159 -5.63 -10.45 -11.73
C THR A 159 -4.24 -10.30 -12.34
N ALA A 160 -3.25 -11.05 -11.83
CA ALA A 160 -1.88 -11.00 -12.33
C ALA A 160 -1.74 -11.41 -13.80
N SER A 161 -2.57 -12.33 -14.29
CA SER A 161 -2.65 -12.68 -15.71
C SER A 161 -3.64 -11.82 -16.52
N GLY A 162 -4.13 -10.71 -15.97
CA GLY A 162 -4.99 -9.76 -16.69
C GLY A 162 -6.49 -10.11 -16.72
N LYS A 163 -6.96 -11.09 -15.92
CA LYS A 163 -8.39 -11.44 -15.89
C LYS A 163 -9.17 -10.43 -15.05
N LYS A 164 -10.40 -10.11 -15.47
CA LYS A 164 -11.28 -9.24 -14.69
C LYS A 164 -11.80 -9.98 -13.47
N CYS A 165 -11.93 -9.27 -12.36
CA CYS A 165 -12.51 -9.79 -11.15
C CYS A 165 -14.05 -9.88 -11.25
N GLN A 166 -14.61 -10.98 -10.75
CA GLN A 166 -16.03 -11.17 -10.47
C GLN A 166 -16.39 -10.39 -9.20
N ALA A 167 -17.59 -9.80 -9.17
CA ALA A 167 -18.08 -9.07 -8.00
C ALA A 167 -18.31 -10.02 -6.81
N TRP A 168 -17.94 -9.57 -5.60
CA TRP A 168 -18.05 -10.37 -4.37
C TRP A 168 -19.50 -10.69 -3.96
N ASN A 169 -20.49 -9.97 -4.50
CA ASN A 169 -21.90 -10.28 -4.34
C ASN A 169 -22.47 -11.15 -5.48
N SER A 170 -21.68 -11.45 -6.52
CA SER A 170 -22.11 -12.32 -7.63
C SER A 170 -21.77 -13.78 -7.33
N MET A 171 -22.69 -14.68 -7.67
CA MET A 171 -22.46 -16.14 -7.66
C MET A 171 -22.09 -16.71 -9.04
N PHE A 172 -21.86 -15.85 -10.02
CA PHE A 172 -21.56 -16.21 -11.40
C PHE A 172 -20.31 -15.46 -11.92
N PRO A 173 -19.41 -16.13 -12.68
CA PRO A 173 -19.44 -17.56 -13.04
C PRO A 173 -19.13 -18.51 -11.87
N HIS A 174 -18.53 -18.02 -10.79
CA HIS A 174 -18.09 -18.87 -9.68
C HIS A 174 -18.94 -18.65 -8.44
N ARG A 175 -19.72 -19.66 -8.04
CA ARG A 175 -20.44 -19.65 -6.76
C ARG A 175 -19.46 -19.74 -5.60
N HIS A 176 -19.61 -18.92 -4.57
CA HIS A 176 -18.70 -18.90 -3.41
C HIS A 176 -19.38 -18.39 -2.14
N GLU A 177 -18.69 -18.51 -1.00
CA GLU A 177 -19.20 -18.07 0.31
C GLU A 177 -18.61 -16.73 0.79
N LYS A 178 -17.63 -16.18 0.06
CA LYS A 178 -16.99 -14.90 0.36
C LYS A 178 -17.86 -13.73 -0.10
N THR A 179 -18.96 -13.47 0.62
CA THR A 179 -19.88 -12.37 0.32
C THR A 179 -19.72 -11.22 1.32
N PRO A 180 -20.12 -9.98 0.97
CA PRO A 180 -20.09 -8.85 1.89
C PRO A 180 -20.88 -9.10 3.17
N ASP A 181 -21.99 -9.86 3.09
CA ASP A 181 -22.83 -10.21 4.25
C ASP A 181 -22.13 -11.17 5.22
N ARG A 182 -21.36 -12.13 4.70
CA ARG A 182 -20.60 -13.11 5.51
C ARG A 182 -19.26 -12.56 6.00
N PHE A 183 -18.70 -11.57 5.30
CA PHE A 183 -17.43 -10.91 5.63
C PHE A 183 -17.62 -9.39 5.73
N PRO A 184 -18.43 -8.90 6.68
CA PRO A 184 -18.71 -7.46 6.81
C PRO A 184 -17.46 -6.68 7.24
N ASN A 185 -16.59 -7.29 8.05
CA ASN A 185 -15.32 -6.72 8.49
C ASN A 185 -14.18 -7.71 8.23
N ALA A 186 -13.70 -7.80 6.99
CA ALA A 186 -12.69 -8.78 6.58
C ALA A 186 -11.26 -8.55 7.17
N TYR A 187 -11.17 -8.02 8.40
CA TYR A 187 -9.94 -7.74 9.15
C TYR A 187 -10.05 -8.05 10.66
N VAL A 188 -11.22 -8.41 11.22
CA VAL A 188 -11.28 -8.71 12.66
C VAL A 188 -10.73 -10.12 12.91
N TYR A 189 -9.41 -10.22 13.05
CA TYR A 189 -8.84 -11.32 13.79
C TYR A 189 -9.39 -11.27 15.21
N LEU A 190 -9.97 -12.41 15.60
CA LEU A 190 -10.22 -12.81 16.97
C LEU A 190 -9.05 -12.41 17.89
N THR A 191 -9.21 -11.31 18.61
CA THR A 191 -8.51 -11.07 19.87
C THR A 191 -9.54 -10.98 20.98
N PHE A 192 -10.16 -12.12 21.28
CA PHE A 192 -10.53 -12.53 22.63
C PHE A 192 -10.21 -14.03 22.67
N SER A 193 -8.99 -14.36 23.08
CA SER A 193 -8.67 -14.76 24.46
C SER A 193 -9.24 -16.13 24.79
N CYS A 194 -8.33 -17.09 24.93
CA CYS A 194 -8.46 -18.14 25.95
C CYS A 194 -8.80 -17.48 27.30
N PHE A 195 -9.48 -18.18 28.21
CA PHE A 195 -10.18 -17.78 29.47
C PHE A 195 -11.70 -17.64 29.24
N ILE A 196 -12.61 -18.48 29.77
CA ILE A 196 -12.60 -19.63 30.70
C ILE A 196 -13.62 -20.64 30.15
#